data_AF-D1PDB7-F1
#
_entry.id   AF-D1PDB7-F1
#
_cell.length_a   1.000
_cell.length_b   1.000
_cell.length_c   1.000
_cell.angle_alpha   90.00
_cell.angle_beta   90.00
_cell.angle_gamma   90.00
#
_symmetry.space_group_name_H-M   'P 1'
#
loop_
_entity.id
_entity.type
_entity.pdbx_description
1 polymer ?
#
loop_
_entity_poly.entity_id
_entity_poly.type
_entity_poly.pdbx_seq_one_letter_code
_entity_poly.pdbx_strand_id
1 'polypeptide(L)' 'MPKDWGTGYENVLLSVTTENQKRADERLPILLDLPARHKGFMAAPFIGPIDVSSYLATGQIEDVLCGGENYDDAHGAD' A
#
# COMPACT_ATOMS: atom_id res chain seq x y z
N MET A 1 -8.03 -3.95 -15.62
CA MET A 1 -6.64 -4.03 -16.11
C MET A 1 -6.65 -3.91 -17.63
N PRO A 2 -5.59 -3.38 -18.26
CA PRO A 2 -5.39 -3.43 -19.71
C PRO A 2 -5.54 -4.85 -20.27
N LYS A 3 -5.93 -4.98 -21.55
CA LYS A 3 -6.17 -6.30 -22.18
C LYS A 3 -4.90 -7.15 -22.31
N ASP A 4 -3.75 -6.50 -22.40
CA ASP A 4 -2.41 -7.04 -22.55
C ASP A 4 -1.65 -7.15 -21.21
N TRP A 5 -2.34 -6.93 -20.08
CA TRP A 5 -1.72 -6.88 -18.76
C TRP A 5 -1.03 -8.19 -18.33
N GLY A 6 -1.59 -9.35 -18.69
CA GLY A 6 -1.03 -10.65 -18.31
C GLY A 6 -0.88 -10.78 -16.79
N THR A 7 0.36 -10.96 -16.32
CA THR A 7 0.74 -11.04 -14.90
C THR A 7 1.22 -9.71 -14.32
N GLY A 8 1.07 -8.62 -15.06
CA GLY A 8 1.56 -7.28 -14.72
C GLY A 8 2.78 -6.87 -15.54
N TYR A 9 2.95 -5.55 -15.66
CA TYR A 9 4.11 -4.95 -16.32
C TYR A 9 5.31 -4.88 -15.38
N GLU A 10 6.51 -5.07 -15.92
CA GLU A 10 7.78 -5.05 -15.17
C GLU A 10 8.07 -3.69 -14.52
N ASN A 11 7.64 -2.60 -15.13
CA ASN A 11 7.93 -1.25 -14.68
C ASN A 11 6.73 -0.59 -13.97
N VAL A 12 5.80 -1.40 -13.45
CA VAL A 12 4.59 -0.92 -12.77
C VAL A 12 4.40 -1.60 -11.42
N LEU A 13 4.36 -0.77 -10.37
CA LEU A 13 3.98 -1.13 -9.01
C LEU A 13 2.50 -0.86 -8.79
N LEU A 14 1.75 -1.84 -8.29
CA LEU A 14 0.44 -1.58 -7.69
C LEU A 14 0.62 -1.38 -6.18
N SER A 15 0.10 -0.27 -5.68
CA SER A 15 0.18 0.07 -4.27
C SER A 15 -1.14 0.62 -3.75
N VAL A 16 -1.44 0.33 -2.48
CA VAL A 16 -2.62 0.80 -1.76
C VAL A 16 -2.20 1.49 -0.48
N THR A 17 -2.99 2.44 0.02
CA THR A 17 -2.80 2.98 1.37
C THR A 17 -3.45 2.07 2.41
N THR A 18 -2.90 2.05 3.62
CA THR A 18 -3.44 1.36 4.78
C THR A 18 -3.32 2.29 5.99
N GLU A 19 -4.38 3.01 6.32
CA GLU A 19 -4.33 4.02 7.38
C GLU A 19 -4.52 3.42 8.78
N ASN A 20 -5.10 2.22 8.86
CA ASN A 20 -5.32 1.45 10.08
C ASN A 20 -5.55 -0.03 9.75
N GLN A 21 -5.61 -0.90 10.77
CA GLN A 21 -5.81 -2.35 10.60
C GLN A 21 -7.01 -2.70 9.71
N LYS A 22 -8.15 -2.02 9.90
CA LYS A 22 -9.36 -2.28 9.09
C LYS A 22 -9.07 -2.09 7.59
N ARG A 23 -8.31 -1.05 7.22
CA ARG A 23 -7.94 -0.80 5.82
C ARG A 23 -6.90 -1.79 5.31
N ALA A 24 -5.97 -2.22 6.16
CA ALA A 24 -5.06 -3.30 5.81
C ALA A 24 -5.83 -4.60 5.50
N ASP A 25 -6.78 -4.98 6.36
CA ASP A 25 -7.58 -6.20 6.21
C ASP A 25 -8.53 -6.16 5.02
N GLU A 26 -9.02 -4.98 4.64
CA GLU A 26 -9.85 -4.82 3.45
C GLU A 26 -9.02 -4.84 2.15
N ARG A 27 -7.85 -4.20 2.13
CA ARG A 27 -7.15 -3.86 0.88
C ARG A 27 -5.99 -4.80 0.55
N LEU A 28 -5.25 -5.29 1.54
CA LEU A 28 -4.08 -6.14 1.30
C LEU A 28 -4.45 -7.50 0.71
N PRO A 29 -5.53 -8.19 1.14
CA PRO A 29 -5.97 -9.41 0.48
C PRO A 29 -6.32 -9.19 -1.01
N ILE A 30 -7.01 -8.09 -1.31
CA ILE A 30 -7.34 -7.73 -2.70
C ILE A 30 -6.07 -7.49 -3.51
N LEU A 31 -5.11 -6.73 -2.97
CA LEU A 31 -3.82 -6.48 -3.64
C LEU A 31 -3.06 -7.79 -3.90
N LEU A 32 -3.06 -8.72 -2.94
CA LEU A 32 -2.41 -10.02 -3.07
C LEU A 32 -3.06 -10.90 -4.15
N ASP A 33 -4.37 -10.81 -4.35
CA ASP A 33 -5.09 -11.55 -5.40
C ASP A 33 -4.92 -10.93 -6.81
N LEU A 34 -4.53 -9.66 -6.91
CA LEU A 34 -4.33 -9.01 -8.22
C LEU A 34 -3.12 -9.58 -8.97
N PRO A 35 -3.22 -9.77 -10.31
CA PRO A 35 -2.12 -10.28 -11.12
C PRO A 35 -1.13 -9.15 -11.41
N ALA A 36 -0.36 -8.71 -10.43
CA ALA A 36 0.70 -7.71 -10.60
C ALA A 36 2.06 -8.32 -10.27
N ARG A 37 3.09 -7.90 -11.02
CA ARG A 37 4.48 -8.29 -10.75
C ARG A 37 4.99 -7.67 -9.47
N HIS A 38 4.84 -6.35 -9.36
CA HIS A 38 5.30 -5.58 -8.21
C HIS A 38 4.11 -5.12 -7.38
N LYS A 39 4.11 -5.45 -6.09
CA LYS A 39 3.08 -5.06 -5.14
C LYS A 39 3.71 -4.37 -3.95
N GLY A 40 3.07 -3.32 -3.47
CA GLY A 40 3.48 -2.63 -2.27
C GLY A 40 2.29 -2.03 -1.54
N PHE A 41 2.52 -1.45 -0.37
CA PHE A 41 1.51 -0.63 0.27
C PHE A 41 2.15 0.50 1.06
N MET A 42 1.35 1.51 1.34
CA MET A 42 1.75 2.65 2.14
C MET A 42 0.92 2.69 3.41
N ALA A 43 1.56 2.53 4.56
CA ALA A 43 0.93 2.82 5.85
C ALA A 43 0.95 4.34 6.08
N ALA A 44 0.06 5.08 5.42
CA ALA A 44 -0.10 6.53 5.61
C ALA A 44 -1.45 7.04 5.05
N PRO A 45 -2.03 8.09 5.67
CA PRO A 45 -1.65 8.62 6.99
C PRO A 45 -1.91 7.58 8.10
N PHE A 46 -1.09 7.57 9.15
CA PHE A 46 -1.28 6.65 10.27
C PHE A 46 -2.42 7.12 11.17
N ILE A 47 -3.60 6.52 11.01
CA ILE A 47 -4.77 6.78 11.87
C ILE A 47 -4.78 5.82 13.07
N GLY A 48 -4.12 4.66 12.98
CA GLY A 48 -4.01 3.69 14.08
C GLY A 48 -3.00 2.59 13.80
N PRO A 49 -2.75 1.69 14.78
CA PRO A 49 -1.80 0.60 14.62
C PRO A 49 -2.22 -0.38 13.52
N ILE A 50 -1.22 -1.00 12.90
CA ILE A 50 -1.40 -2.01 11.85
C ILE A 50 -0.39 -3.13 12.10
N ASP A 51 -0.90 -4.36 12.19
CA ASP A 51 -0.12 -5.59 12.07
C ASP A 51 -0.27 -6.12 10.64
N VAL A 52 0.88 -6.21 9.96
CA VAL A 52 0.98 -6.68 8.56
C VAL A 52 1.80 -7.95 8.41
N SER A 53 2.18 -8.58 9.53
CA SER A 53 3.07 -9.76 9.55
C SER A 53 2.56 -10.89 8.65
N SER A 54 1.25 -11.17 8.68
CA SER A 54 0.59 -12.18 7.84
C SER A 54 0.67 -11.86 6.35
N TYR A 55 0.54 -10.58 5.97
CA TYR A 55 0.62 -10.15 4.57
C TYR A 55 2.05 -10.20 4.05
N LEU A 56 3.03 -9.80 4.86
CA LEU A 56 4.45 -9.89 4.51
C LEU A 56 4.92 -11.35 4.36
N ALA A 57 4.40 -12.26 5.19
CA ALA A 57 4.72 -13.68 5.13
C ALA A 57 4.34 -14.35 3.79
N THR A 58 3.50 -13.71 2.97
CA THR A 58 3.18 -14.20 1.63
C THR A 58 4.35 -14.08 0.64
N GLY A 59 5.34 -13.23 0.93
CA GLY A 59 6.47 -12.94 0.04
C GLY A 59 6.10 -12.20 -1.24
N GLN A 60 4.85 -11.72 -1.38
CA GLN A 60 4.38 -11.01 -2.58
C GLN A 60 4.53 -9.49 -2.48
N ILE A 61 4.80 -8.95 -1.30
CA ILE A 61 4.96 -7.50 -1.07
C ILE A 61 6.44 -7.17 -1.18
N GLU A 62 6.78 -6.32 -2.15
CA GLU A 62 8.14 -5.89 -2.42
C GLU A 62 8.50 -4.58 -1.72
N ASP A 63 7.51 -3.71 -1.52
CA ASP A 63 7.74 -2.38 -0.94
C ASP A 63 6.69 -2.01 0.11
N VAL A 64 7.17 -1.43 1.21
CA VAL A 64 6.36 -0.95 2.31
C VAL A 64 6.81 0.46 2.66
N LEU A 65 5.97 1.45 2.34
CA LEU A 65 6.22 2.82 2.73
C LEU A 65 5.48 3.12 4.04
N CYS A 66 6.22 3.46 5.10
CA CYS A 66 5.66 3.99 6.33
C CYS A 66 5.84 5.50 6.33
N GLY A 67 4.79 6.24 5.99
CA GLY A 67 4.83 7.70 5.90
C GLY A 67 4.18 8.35 7.13
N GLY A 68 4.97 9.14 7.87
CA GLY A 68 4.44 10.05 8.88
C GLY A 68 3.66 11.18 8.21
N GLU A 69 2.53 11.54 8.80
CA GLU A 69 1.69 12.66 8.38
C GLU A 69 2.56 13.92 8.19
N ASN A 70 2.67 14.44 6.97
CA ASN A 70 3.12 15.82 6.79
C ASN A 70 1.97 16.71 7.25
N TYR A 71 1.86 16.93 8.56
CA TYR A 71 1.27 18.15 9.08
C TYR A 71 2.34 19.23 8.96
N ASP A 72 2.41 19.88 7.80
CA ASP A 72 2.69 21.30 7.88
C ASP A 72 1.40 21.94 8.36
N ASP A 73 1.47 22.54 9.54
CA ASP A 73 0.74 23.75 9.81
C ASP A 73 0.77 24.61 8.54
N ALA A 74 -0.34 24.66 7.81
CA ALA A 74 -0.62 25.75 6.89
C ALA A 74 -0.91 27.02 7.72
N HIS A 75 0.00 27.39 8.63
CA HIS A 75 0.13 28.75 9.08
C HIS A 75 0.78 29.51 7.93
N GLY A 76 -0.04 30.30 7.26
CA GLY A 76 0.39 31.20 6.21
C GLY A 76 1.66 31.94 6.64
N ALA A 77 2.64 31.94 5.75
CA ALA A 77 3.62 32.99 5.72
C ALA A 77 2.87 34.28 5.35
N ASP A 78 2.57 35.09 6.36
CA ASP A 78 2.55 36.56 6.34
C ASP A 78 2.76 37.09 7.77
#